data_AF-A0A4V1CE96-F1
#
_entry.id   AF-A0A4V1CE96-F1
#
_cell.length_a   1.000
_cell.length_b   1.000
_cell.length_c   1.000
_cell.angle_alpha   90.00
_cell.angle_beta   90.00
_cell.angle_gamma   90.00
#
_symmetry.space_group_name_H-M   'P 1'
#
loop_
_entity.id
_entity.type
_entity.pdbx_description
1 polymer ?
#
loop_
_entity_poly.entity_id
_entity_poly.type
_entity_poly.pdbx_seq_one_letter_code
_entity_poly.pdbx_strand_id
1 'polypeptide(L)' 'MTAATLTVKLRNGQTLYFTAGPVIGDAAHRVDLLREAIENDSLFTSVDLDGTEHSFQGSEVAHYALV' A
#
# COMPACT_ATOMS: atom_id res chain seq x y z
N MET A 1 -14.08 14.85 -6.66
CA MET A 1 -12.87 14.13 -7.10
C MET A 1 -12.81 12.83 -6.31
N THR A 2 -12.97 11.68 -6.97
CA THR A 2 -12.75 10.39 -6.33
C THR A 2 -11.26 10.25 -6.08
N ALA A 3 -10.85 10.14 -4.81
CA ALA A 3 -9.46 9.83 -4.49
C ALA A 3 -9.11 8.48 -5.14
N ALA A 4 -7.99 8.42 -5.88
CA ALA A 4 -7.54 7.16 -6.45
C ALA A 4 -7.29 6.15 -5.33
N THR A 5 -7.58 4.87 -5.60
CA THR A 5 -7.44 3.77 -4.64
C THR A 5 -6.23 2.93 -5.02
N LEU A 6 -5.37 2.63 -4.05
CA LEU A 6 -4.27 1.68 -4.20
C LEU A 6 -4.75 0.30 -3.74
N THR A 7 -4.87 -0.64 -4.67
CA THR A 7 -5.18 -2.04 -4.37
C THR A 7 -3.88 -2.83 -4.31
N VAL A 8 -3.66 -3.56 -3.23
CA VAL A 8 -2.48 -4.42 -3.03
C VAL A 8 -2.92 -5.86 -2.81
N LYS A 9 -2.42 -6.79 -3.62
CA LYS A 9 -2.66 -8.22 -3.48
C LYS A 9 -1.40 -8.88 -2.93
N LEU A 10 -1.54 -9.54 -1.78
CA LEU A 10 -0.48 -10.29 -1.13
C LEU A 10 -0.47 -11.74 -1.64
N ARG A 11 0.70 -12.38 -1.57
CA ARG A 11 0.92 -13.78 -1.99
C ARG A 11 0.13 -14.78 -1.16
N ASN A 12 -0.24 -14.41 0.07
CA ASN A 12 -1.10 -15.23 0.95
C ASN A 12 -2.58 -15.22 0.52
N GLY A 13 -2.94 -14.49 -0.54
CA GLY A 13 -4.30 -14.37 -1.06
C GLY A 13 -5.09 -13.17 -0.51
N GLN A 14 -4.56 -12.43 0.46
CA GLN A 14 -5.19 -11.23 0.99
C GLN A 14 -5.15 -10.08 -0.03
N THR A 15 -6.23 -9.30 -0.08
CA THR A 15 -6.29 -8.06 -0.86
C THR A 15 -6.58 -6.90 0.08
N LEU A 16 -5.74 -5.87 0.04
CA LEU A 16 -5.81 -4.67 0.86
C LEU A 16 -6.08 -3.45 -0.02
N TYR A 17 -6.83 -2.50 0.52
CA TYR A 17 -7.22 -1.28 -0.20
C TYR A 17 -6.78 -0.06 0.60
N PHE A 18 -6.00 0.81 -0.02
CA PHE A 18 -5.49 2.04 0.59
C PHE A 18 -5.93 3.26 -0.23
N THR A 19 -5.97 4.43 0.40
CA THR A 19 -6.06 5.67 -0.37
C THR A 19 -4.73 5.90 -1.10
N ALA A 20 -4.73 6.15 -2.42
CA ALA A 20 -3.50 6.39 -3.18
C ALA A 20 -2.84 7.75 -2.88
N GLY A 21 -3.52 8.58 -2.10
CA GLY A 21 -3.02 9.88 -1.64
C GLY A 21 -1.84 9.76 -0.65
N PRO A 22 -1.31 10.90 -0.20
CA PRO A 22 -0.26 10.94 0.80
C PRO A 22 -0.67 10.21 2.07
N VAL A 23 0.31 9.62 2.76
CA VAL A 23 0.10 9.13 4.12
C VAL A 23 -0.18 10.33 5.01
N ILE A 24 -1.10 10.21 5.96
CA ILE A 24 -1.41 11.32 6.87
C ILE A 24 -0.15 11.62 7.69
N GLY A 25 0.42 12.82 7.53
CA GLY A 25 1.65 13.24 8.20
C GLY A 25 2.95 13.02 7.40
N ASP A 26 2.88 12.42 6.20
CA ASP A 26 4.01 12.25 5.29
C ASP A 26 3.62 12.71 3.88
N ALA A 27 4.47 13.52 3.24
CA ALA A 27 4.23 14.01 1.89
C ALA A 27 4.37 12.92 0.82
N ALA A 28 4.95 11.76 1.16
CA ALA A 28 5.11 10.64 0.25
C ALA A 28 3.76 9.97 -0.09
N HIS A 29 3.56 9.69 -1.37
CA HIS A 29 2.42 8.91 -1.83
C HIS A 29 2.59 7.43 -1.43
N ARG A 30 1.51 6.79 -0.97
CA ARG A 30 1.54 5.36 -0.59
C ARG A 30 2.04 4.44 -1.69
N VAL A 31 1.81 4.79 -2.95
CA VAL A 31 2.30 3.99 -4.09
C VAL A 31 3.81 4.01 -4.21
N ASP A 32 4.45 5.14 -3.89
CA ASP A 32 5.90 5.27 -3.97
C ASP A 32 6.56 4.56 -2.79
N LEU A 33 5.98 4.69 -1.59
CA LEU A 33 6.39 3.91 -0.42
C LEU A 33 6.25 2.40 -0.66
N LEU A 34 5.16 1.97 -1.31
CA LEU A 34 4.97 0.55 -1.66
C LEU A 34 6.02 0.08 -2.67
N ARG A 35 6.34 0.88 -3.67
CA ARG A 35 7.38 0.55 -4.66
C ARG A 35 8.74 0.41 -3.99
N GLU A 36 9.11 1.36 -3.15
CA GLU A 36 10.36 1.31 -2.39
C GLU A 36 10.42 0.06 -1.50
N ALA A 37 9.31 -0.30 -0.85
CA ALA A 37 9.22 -1.51 -0.05
C ALA A 37 9.43 -2.78 -0.88
N ILE A 38 8.82 -2.87 -2.06
CA ILE A 38 8.99 -4.00 -2.99
C ILE A 38 10.43 -4.07 -3.51
N GLU A 39 11.01 -2.93 -3.88
CA GLU A 39 12.36 -2.85 -4.46
C GLU A 39 13.46 -3.22 -3.46
N ASN A 40 13.30 -2.81 -2.20
CA ASN A 40 14.29 -3.04 -1.15
C ASN A 40 13.97 -4.23 -0.24
N ASP A 41 12.88 -4.96 -0.51
CA ASP A 41 12.30 -5.97 0.39
C ASP A 41 12.20 -5.46 1.85
N SER A 42 11.62 -4.27 1.99
CA SER A 42 11.43 -3.61 3.29
C SER A 42 9.95 -3.59 3.68
N LEU A 43 9.71 -3.17 4.93
CA LEU A 43 8.38 -3.17 5.52
C LEU A 43 7.56 -1.99 4.99
N PHE A 44 6.41 -2.29 4.40
CA PHE A 44 5.39 -1.30 4.09
C PHE A 44 4.36 -1.28 5.23
N THR A 45 4.14 -0.10 5.81
CA THR A 45 3.12 0.10 6.86
C THR A 45 2.15 1.18 6.41
N SER A 46 0.85 0.88 6.41
CA SER A 46 -0.16 1.89 6.09
C SER A 46 -1.55 1.55 6.62
N VAL A 47 -2.37 2.59 6.77
CA VAL A 47 -3.78 2.47 7.15
C VAL A 47 -4.64 2.30 5.91
N ASP A 48 -5.46 1.25 5.89
CA ASP A 48 -6.40 0.92 4.82
C ASP A 48 -7.63 1.85 4.81
N LEU A 49 -8.55 1.61 3.87
CA LEU A 49 -9.80 2.37 3.76
C LEU A 49 -10.75 2.20 4.96
N ASP A 50 -10.64 1.10 5.70
CA ASP A 50 -11.46 0.80 6.87
C ASP A 50 -10.86 1.38 8.16
N GLY A 51 -9.69 2.03 8.08
CA GLY A 51 -9.00 2.61 9.23
C GLY A 51 -8.12 1.62 10.00
N THR A 52 -7.88 0.43 9.43
CA THR A 52 -7.01 -0.59 10.02
C THR A 52 -5.58 -0.42 9.53
N GLU A 53 -4.62 -0.41 10.46
CA GLU A 53 -3.20 -0.42 10.11
C GLU A 53 -2.77 -1.83 9.68
N HIS A 54 -2.11 -1.91 8.52
CA HIS A 54 -1.49 -3.12 8.01
C HIS A 54 0.00 -2.91 7.84
N SER A 55 0.76 -3.97 8.07
CA SER A 55 2.20 -4.00 7.86
C SER A 55 2.60 -5.32 7.21
N PHE A 56 3.36 -5.25 6.11
CA PHE A 56 3.82 -6.42 5.35
C PHE A 56 5.11 -6.11 4.60
N GLN A 57 5.88 -7.14 4.28
CA GLN A 57 7.11 -7.02 3.50
C GLN A 57 6.83 -6.79 2.01
N GLY A 58 7.73 -6.08 1.34
CA GLY A 58 7.69 -5.92 -0.11
C GLY A 58 7.63 -7.26 -0.87
N SER A 59 8.39 -8.26 -0.43
CA SER A 59 8.36 -9.62 -1.01
C SER A 59 7.02 -10.33 -0.90
N GLU A 60 6.18 -9.97 0.08
CA GLU A 60 4.84 -10.52 0.25
C GLU A 60 3.85 -10.00 -0.80
N VAL A 61 4.19 -8.93 -1.52
CA VAL A 61 3.34 -8.37 -2.57
C VAL A 61 3.40 -9.26 -3.82
N ALA A 62 2.23 -9.71 -4.27
CA ALA A 62 2.07 -10.42 -5.53
C ALA A 62 1.79 -9.43 -6.68
N HIS A 63 0.97 -8.41 -6.43
CA HIS A 63 0.56 -7.42 -7.43
C HIS A 63 -0.02 -6.17 -6.76
N TYR A 64 0.06 -5.00 -7.41
CA TYR A 64 -0.65 -3.79 -7.00
C TYR A 64 -1.19 -3.02 -8.21
N ALA A 65 -2.27 -2.25 -8.01
CA ALA A 65 -2.89 -1.42 -9.04
C ALA A 65 -3.46 -0.12 -8.44
N LEU A 66 -3.46 0.95 -9.25
CA LEU A 66 -4.15 2.20 -8.96
C LEU A 66 -5.48 2.21 -9.74
N VAL A 67 -6.58 2.43 -9.03
CA VAL A 67 -7.97 2.40 -9.56
C VAL A 67 -8.72 3.69 -9.25
#